data_AF-A0A858ZUC9-F1
#
_entry.id   AF-A0A858ZUC9-F1
#
_cell.length_a   1.000
_cell.length_b   1.000
_cell.length_c   1.000
_cell.angle_alpha   90.00
_cell.angle_beta   90.00
_cell.angle_gamma   90.00
#
_symmetry.space_group_name_H-M   'P 1'
#
loop_
_entity.id
_entity.type
_entity.pdbx_description
1 polymer ?
#
loop_
_entity_poly.entity_id
_entity_poly.type
_entity_poly.pdbx_seq_one_letter_code
_entity_poly.pdbx_strand_id
1 'polypeptide(L)'
;MNALTLYFDAQHAVDVHDWIIENSGGLPGLKDLGQLESVLEHIQNDDYYPSFDAKLTHLIFGINKFHAFNDGNKRSSLTLGAYFLTLNGYDYCVPQFVVQMENIVVEIAKGTIGRDLLQRVVVSLIEDDDFPDDLKLDLLEAMARDQLSDDGDEEG
;
A
#
# COMPACT_ATOMS: atom_id res chain seq x y z
N MET A 1 19.64 14.87 9.78
CA MET A 1 19.55 15.35 8.39
C MET A 1 18.25 14.80 7.87
N ASN A 2 17.29 15.64 7.44
CA ASN A 2 16.16 15.11 6.67
C ASN A 2 16.74 14.64 5.33
N ALA A 3 16.65 13.34 5.08
CA ALA A 3 17.01 12.77 3.78
C ALA A 3 16.08 13.40 2.73
N LEU A 4 16.64 13.73 1.56
CA LEU A 4 15.84 14.23 0.44
C LEU A 4 14.93 13.08 -0.05
N THR A 5 13.61 13.19 0.18
CA THR A 5 12.62 12.27 -0.40
C THR A 5 12.30 12.71 -1.83
N LEU A 6 12.39 11.78 -2.78
CA LEU A 6 12.01 11.96 -4.18
C LEU A 6 10.57 11.49 -4.39
N TYR A 7 9.79 12.27 -5.14
CA TYR A 7 8.37 12.05 -5.38
C TYR A 7 8.06 11.93 -6.87
N PHE A 8 6.88 11.38 -7.19
CA PHE A 8 6.32 11.33 -8.54
C PHE A 8 4.95 12.01 -8.56
N ASP A 9 4.49 12.38 -9.76
CA ASP A 9 3.23 13.12 -9.94
C ASP A 9 2.03 12.19 -10.21
N ALA A 10 0.83 12.77 -10.22
CA ALA A 10 -0.40 12.04 -10.48
C ALA A 10 -0.43 11.43 -11.89
N GLN A 11 0.22 12.07 -12.87
CA GLN A 11 0.29 11.53 -14.24
C GLN A 11 1.06 10.21 -14.25
N HIS A 12 2.21 10.15 -13.59
CA HIS A 12 2.95 8.89 -13.45
C HIS A 12 2.12 7.79 -12.77
N ALA A 13 1.36 8.15 -11.73
CA ALA A 13 0.48 7.20 -11.06
C ALA A 13 -0.62 6.64 -11.98
N VAL A 14 -1.20 7.49 -12.84
CA VAL A 14 -2.18 7.09 -13.85
C VAL A 14 -1.54 6.21 -14.91
N ASP A 15 -0.36 6.57 -15.41
CA ASP A 15 0.35 5.78 -16.44
C ASP A 15 0.69 4.37 -15.93
N VAL A 16 1.14 4.26 -14.66
CA VAL A 16 1.39 2.96 -14.01
C VAL A 16 0.10 2.17 -13.85
N HIS A 17 -1.00 2.80 -13.44
CA HIS A 17 -2.30 2.14 -13.36
C HIS A 17 -2.75 1.60 -14.72
N ASP A 18 -2.66 2.42 -15.77
CA ASP A 18 -3.10 2.03 -17.11
C ASP A 18 -2.28 0.85 -17.63
N TRP A 19 -0.96 0.87 -17.42
CA TRP A 19 -0.09 -0.27 -17.69
C TRP A 19 -0.52 -1.54 -16.90
N ILE A 20 -0.91 -1.41 -15.63
CA ILE A 20 -1.42 -2.55 -14.83
C ILE A 20 -2.69 -3.11 -15.47
N ILE A 21 -3.66 -2.27 -15.84
CA ILE A 21 -4.93 -2.71 -16.44
C ILE A 21 -4.69 -3.37 -17.80
N GLU A 22 -3.81 -2.82 -18.63
CA GLU A 22 -3.45 -3.40 -19.92
C GLU A 22 -2.85 -4.81 -19.79
N ASN A 23 -2.02 -5.05 -18.77
CA ASN A 23 -1.29 -6.31 -18.62
C ASN A 23 -1.98 -7.36 -17.74
N SER A 24 -2.90 -6.95 -16.87
CA SER A 24 -3.56 -7.86 -15.91
C SER A 24 -5.09 -7.83 -15.95
N GLY A 25 -5.69 -6.97 -16.79
CA GLY A 25 -7.13 -6.82 -16.92
C GLY A 25 -7.80 -6.04 -15.79
N GLY A 26 -9.06 -5.69 -15.98
CA GLY A 26 -9.85 -4.86 -15.07
C GLY A 26 -10.54 -3.72 -15.81
N LEU A 27 -11.26 -2.87 -15.07
CA LEU A 27 -11.90 -1.68 -15.65
C LEU A 27 -10.90 -0.52 -15.73
N PRO A 28 -10.66 0.04 -16.93
CA PRO A 28 -9.81 1.21 -17.06
C PRO A 28 -10.47 2.47 -16.47
N GLY A 29 -9.65 3.49 -16.27
CA GLY A 29 -10.11 4.83 -15.96
C GLY A 29 -9.96 5.24 -14.50
N LEU A 30 -9.69 6.53 -14.36
CA LEU A 30 -9.62 7.24 -13.10
C LEU A 30 -11.04 7.52 -12.58
N LYS A 31 -11.26 7.22 -11.30
CA LYS A 31 -12.54 7.46 -10.63
C LYS A 31 -12.56 8.83 -9.97
N ASP A 32 -11.49 9.20 -9.29
CA ASP A 32 -11.36 10.49 -8.61
C ASP A 32 -9.90 10.96 -8.64
N LEU A 33 -9.62 11.95 -9.49
CA LEU A 33 -8.29 12.58 -9.59
C LEU A 33 -7.92 13.33 -8.30
N GLY A 34 -8.89 13.98 -7.66
CA GLY A 34 -8.64 14.76 -6.45
C GLY A 34 -8.20 13.89 -5.29
N GLN A 35 -8.71 12.66 -5.19
CA GLN A 35 -8.23 11.68 -4.21
C GLN A 35 -6.78 11.27 -4.46
N LEU A 36 -6.42 11.01 -5.72
CA LEU A 36 -5.05 10.66 -6.09
C LEU A 36 -4.08 11.80 -5.78
N GLU A 37 -4.41 13.02 -6.23
CA GLU A 37 -3.62 14.22 -5.99
C GLU A 37 -3.47 14.51 -4.49
N SER A 38 -4.55 14.36 -3.72
CA SER A 38 -4.52 14.56 -2.27
C SER A 38 -3.59 13.58 -1.55
N VAL A 39 -3.57 12.30 -1.93
CA VAL A 39 -2.62 11.33 -1.35
C VAL A 39 -1.17 11.74 -1.65
N LEU A 40 -0.88 12.12 -2.90
CA LEU A 40 0.46 12.52 -3.33
C LEU A 40 0.93 13.85 -2.72
N GLU A 41 0.01 14.77 -2.44
CA GLU A 41 0.29 16.01 -1.73
C GLU A 41 0.54 15.73 -0.24
N HIS A 42 -0.30 14.92 0.41
CA HIS A 42 -0.19 14.64 1.84
C HIS A 42 1.13 13.97 2.23
N ILE A 43 1.67 13.04 1.43
CA ILE A 43 2.96 12.39 1.72
C ILE A 43 4.17 13.34 1.67
N GLN A 44 3.97 14.58 1.21
CA GLN A 44 5.00 15.63 1.23
C GLN A 44 4.96 16.45 2.53
N ASN A 45 3.95 16.27 3.37
CA ASN A 45 3.81 17.00 4.62
C ASN A 45 4.56 16.28 5.75
N ASP A 46 5.76 16.79 6.07
CA ASP A 46 6.63 16.27 7.13
C ASP A 46 6.04 16.44 8.55
N ASP A 47 5.07 17.33 8.78
CA ASP A 47 4.42 17.48 10.10
C ASP A 47 3.54 16.25 10.42
N TYR A 48 2.97 15.61 9.39
CA TYR A 48 2.14 14.42 9.54
C TYR A 48 2.88 13.12 9.21
N TYR A 49 3.80 13.16 8.24
CA TYR A 49 4.56 12.00 7.76
C TYR A 49 6.06 12.31 7.81
N PRO A 50 6.67 12.36 9.01
CA PRO A 50 8.05 12.83 9.19
C PRO A 50 9.10 11.86 8.67
N SER A 51 8.75 10.59 8.43
CA SER A 51 9.68 9.53 8.03
C SER A 51 9.26 8.89 6.71
N PHE A 52 10.21 8.27 6.01
CA PHE A 52 9.95 7.65 4.72
C PHE A 52 8.94 6.48 4.83
N ASP A 53 9.03 5.67 5.89
CA ASP A 53 8.07 4.60 6.17
C ASP A 53 6.64 5.16 6.37
N ALA A 54 6.48 6.30 7.04
CA ALA A 54 5.18 6.93 7.23
C ALA A 54 4.59 7.43 5.90
N LYS A 55 5.44 8.01 5.04
CA LYS A 55 5.08 8.47 3.69
C LYS A 55 4.66 7.30 2.80
N LEU A 56 5.47 6.24 2.76
CA LEU A 56 5.18 5.01 2.00
C LEU A 56 3.90 4.32 2.49
N THR A 57 3.71 4.22 3.80
CA THR A 57 2.49 3.68 4.43
C THR A 57 1.26 4.47 3.97
N HIS A 58 1.32 5.79 4.00
CA HIS A 58 0.19 6.62 3.57
C HIS A 58 -0.10 6.50 2.09
N LEU A 59 0.92 6.44 1.24
CA LEU A 59 0.78 6.21 -0.20
C LEU A 59 0.03 4.91 -0.49
N ILE A 60 0.49 3.79 0.08
CA ILE A 60 -0.10 2.46 -0.13
C ILE A 60 -1.54 2.44 0.38
N PHE A 61 -1.75 2.88 1.63
CA PHE A 61 -3.06 2.85 2.25
C PHE A 61 -4.06 3.74 1.51
N GLY A 62 -3.63 4.96 1.14
CA GLY A 62 -4.47 5.95 0.46
C GLY A 62 -4.92 5.48 -0.92
N ILE A 63 -4.00 5.03 -1.77
CA ILE A 63 -4.34 4.52 -3.11
C ILE A 63 -5.26 3.30 -3.00
N ASN A 64 -5.03 2.42 -2.03
CA ASN A 64 -5.83 1.21 -1.84
C ASN A 64 -7.26 1.53 -1.38
N LYS A 65 -7.42 2.39 -0.35
CA LYS A 65 -8.71 2.66 0.29
C LYS A 65 -9.54 3.76 -0.35
N PHE A 66 -8.92 4.78 -0.94
CA PHE A 66 -9.66 5.94 -1.44
C PHE A 66 -10.20 5.75 -2.86
N HIS A 67 -10.00 4.56 -3.44
CA HIS A 67 -10.58 4.17 -4.73
C HIS A 67 -10.33 5.22 -5.82
N ALA A 68 -9.09 5.69 -5.96
CA ALA A 68 -8.71 6.66 -6.98
C ALA A 68 -9.04 6.17 -8.40
N PHE A 69 -9.02 4.86 -8.61
CA PHE A 69 -9.28 4.20 -9.90
C PHE A 69 -10.57 3.38 -9.89
N ASN A 70 -11.14 3.13 -11.07
CA ASN A 70 -12.34 2.30 -11.23
C ASN A 70 -12.11 0.84 -10.80
N ASP A 71 -10.93 0.31 -11.07
CA ASP A 71 -10.45 -1.00 -10.64
C ASP A 71 -8.91 -0.91 -10.43
N GLY A 72 -8.25 -1.98 -10.01
CA GLY A 72 -6.79 -2.01 -9.94
C GLY A 72 -6.18 -1.27 -8.76
N ASN A 73 -6.97 -0.67 -7.85
CA ASN A 73 -6.46 0.09 -6.69
C ASN A 73 -5.45 -0.70 -5.84
N LYS A 74 -5.72 -1.98 -5.54
CA LYS A 74 -4.80 -2.85 -4.79
C LYS A 74 -3.46 -3.02 -5.50
N ARG A 75 -3.51 -3.38 -6.79
CA ARG A 75 -2.35 -3.58 -7.65
C ARG A 75 -1.56 -2.28 -7.81
N SER A 76 -2.26 -1.17 -8.03
CA SER A 76 -1.67 0.17 -8.15
C SER A 76 -0.99 0.60 -6.86
N SER A 77 -1.60 0.36 -5.69
CA SER A 77 -0.99 0.66 -4.38
C SER A 77 0.30 -0.12 -4.15
N LEU A 78 0.34 -1.40 -4.56
CA LEU A 78 1.52 -2.24 -4.48
C LEU A 78 2.63 -1.74 -5.42
N THR A 79 2.30 -1.55 -6.70
CA THR A 79 3.28 -1.16 -7.73
C THR A 79 3.82 0.24 -7.49
N LEU A 80 2.98 1.20 -7.10
CA LEU A 80 3.41 2.57 -6.80
C LEU A 80 4.22 2.63 -5.50
N GLY A 81 3.91 1.78 -4.51
CA GLY A 81 4.74 1.61 -3.31
C GLY A 81 6.14 1.06 -3.65
N ALA A 82 6.21 0.02 -4.48
CA ALA A 82 7.48 -0.54 -4.96
C ALA A 82 8.29 0.48 -5.77
N TYR A 83 7.62 1.26 -6.63
CA TYR A 83 8.26 2.34 -7.37
C TYR A 83 8.80 3.44 -6.43
N PHE A 84 8.04 3.83 -5.39
CA PHE A 84 8.48 4.83 -4.43
C PHE A 84 9.72 4.38 -3.64
N LEU A 85 9.82 3.09 -3.33
CA LEU A 85 11.02 2.47 -2.73
C LEU A 85 12.23 2.60 -3.67
N THR A 86 12.11 2.13 -4.91
CA THR A 86 13.16 2.24 -5.94
C THR A 86 13.59 3.69 -6.15
N LEU A 87 12.63 4.61 -6.27
CA LEU A 87 12.89 6.03 -6.48
C LEU A 87 13.74 6.64 -5.36
N ASN A 88 13.64 6.12 -4.14
CA ASN A 88 14.35 6.62 -2.97
C ASN A 88 15.56 5.75 -2.56
N GLY A 89 16.00 4.82 -3.42
CA GLY A 89 17.20 4.01 -3.20
C GLY A 89 17.01 2.79 -2.30
N TYR A 90 15.77 2.36 -2.08
CA TYR A 90 15.42 1.16 -1.31
C TYR A 90 15.29 -0.10 -2.19
N ASP A 91 16.00 -0.16 -3.32
CA ASP A 91 15.92 -1.29 -4.27
C ASP A 91 16.23 -2.65 -3.64
N TYR A 92 17.02 -2.67 -2.56
CA TYR A 92 17.40 -3.90 -1.87
C TYR A 92 16.20 -4.66 -1.27
N CYS A 93 15.16 -3.95 -0.82
CA CYS A 93 14.00 -4.58 -0.18
C CYS A 93 12.81 -4.77 -1.14
N VAL A 94 12.83 -4.16 -2.34
CA VAL A 94 11.72 -4.25 -3.31
C VAL A 94 11.29 -5.69 -3.62
N PRO A 95 12.19 -6.67 -3.84
CA PRO A 95 11.77 -8.05 -4.09
C PRO A 95 10.97 -8.66 -2.93
N GLN A 96 11.41 -8.44 -1.70
CA GLN A 96 10.71 -8.93 -0.51
C GLN A 96 9.43 -8.16 -0.26
N PHE A 97 9.44 -6.84 -0.47
CA PHE A 97 8.27 -5.98 -0.39
C PHE A 97 7.15 -6.49 -1.30
N VAL A 98 7.43 -6.75 -2.58
CA VAL A 98 6.41 -7.22 -3.53
C VAL A 98 5.78 -8.54 -3.08
N VAL A 99 6.60 -9.50 -2.62
CA VAL A 99 6.12 -10.81 -2.16
C VAL A 99 5.29 -10.69 -0.88
N GLN A 100 5.79 -9.98 0.13
CA GLN A 100 5.11 -9.87 1.42
C GLN A 100 3.82 -9.04 1.32
N MET A 101 3.82 -8.00 0.47
CA MET A 101 2.71 -7.07 0.36
C MET A 101 1.55 -7.58 -0.51
N GLU A 102 1.74 -8.64 -1.31
CA GLU A 102 0.73 -9.16 -2.24
C GLU A 102 -0.61 -9.48 -1.55
N ASN A 103 -0.57 -10.21 -0.42
CA ASN A 103 -1.76 -10.48 0.37
C ASN A 103 -2.15 -9.29 1.26
N ILE A 104 -1.17 -8.55 1.78
CA ILE A 104 -1.42 -7.43 2.69
C ILE A 104 -2.27 -6.34 2.01
N VAL A 105 -2.05 -6.04 0.73
CA VAL A 105 -2.88 -5.06 0.00
C VAL A 105 -4.32 -5.54 -0.21
N VAL A 106 -4.57 -6.85 -0.20
CA VAL A 106 -5.93 -7.41 -0.22
C VAL A 106 -6.61 -7.23 1.14
N GLU A 107 -5.88 -7.54 2.21
CA GLU A 107 -6.36 -7.41 3.59
C GLU A 107 -6.57 -5.94 4.00
N ILE A 108 -5.75 -5.02 3.49
CA ILE A 108 -6.02 -3.59 3.59
C ILE A 108 -7.36 -3.28 2.93
N ALA A 109 -7.62 -3.75 1.70
CA ALA A 109 -8.87 -3.46 1.00
C ALA A 109 -10.09 -3.95 1.80
N LYS A 110 -10.01 -5.15 2.39
CA LYS A 110 -11.04 -5.71 3.29
C LYS A 110 -11.19 -4.93 4.60
N GLY A 111 -10.12 -4.27 5.05
CA GLY A 111 -10.09 -3.51 6.30
C GLY A 111 -9.64 -4.33 7.51
N THR A 112 -9.16 -5.56 7.29
CA THR A 112 -8.57 -6.42 8.32
C THR A 112 -7.18 -5.91 8.73
N ILE A 113 -6.41 -5.37 7.78
CA ILE A 113 -5.15 -4.66 8.05
C ILE A 113 -5.38 -3.14 8.01
N GLY A 114 -5.21 -2.51 9.17
CA GLY A 114 -5.25 -1.06 9.33
C GLY A 114 -3.91 -0.38 9.06
N ARG A 115 -3.92 0.97 9.11
CA ARG A 115 -2.74 1.81 8.87
C ARG A 115 -1.57 1.49 9.81
N ASP A 116 -1.84 1.31 11.10
CA ASP A 116 -0.79 1.10 12.11
C ASP A 116 -0.06 -0.24 11.91
N LEU A 117 -0.81 -1.30 11.59
CA LEU A 117 -0.25 -2.62 11.30
C LEU A 117 0.53 -2.60 9.98
N LEU A 118 0.00 -1.92 8.96
CA LEU A 118 0.75 -1.67 7.72
C LEU A 118 2.06 -0.91 7.97
N GLN A 119 2.07 0.10 8.84
CA GLN A 119 3.29 0.84 9.12
C GLN A 119 4.37 -0.04 9.72
N ARG A 120 4.01 -0.95 10.65
CA ARG A 120 4.95 -1.93 11.21
C ARG A 120 5.52 -2.85 10.14
N VAL A 121 4.69 -3.31 9.20
CA VAL A 121 5.15 -4.09 8.03
C VAL A 121 6.15 -3.29 7.22
N VAL A 122 5.83 -2.04 6.87
CA VAL A 122 6.71 -1.19 6.06
C VAL A 122 8.04 -0.95 6.76
N VAL A 123 8.03 -0.64 8.06
CA VAL A 123 9.25 -0.45 8.84
C VAL A 123 10.10 -1.72 8.82
N SER A 124 9.52 -2.89 9.09
CA SER A 124 10.29 -4.14 9.07
C SER A 124 10.79 -4.53 7.68
N LEU A 125 10.07 -4.20 6.60
CA LEU A 125 10.59 -4.42 5.24
C LEU A 125 11.78 -3.54 4.90
N ILE A 126 11.92 -2.38 5.53
CA ILE A 126 13.01 -1.44 5.26
C ILE A 126 14.21 -1.73 6.16
N GLU A 127 13.97 -1.97 7.45
CA GLU A 127 15.01 -1.99 8.48
C GLU A 127 15.43 -3.40 8.90
N ASP A 128 14.57 -4.41 8.71
CA ASP A 128 14.78 -5.78 9.20
C ASP A 128 14.93 -6.79 8.05
N ASP A 129 15.67 -7.87 8.27
CA ASP A 129 15.74 -8.99 7.31
C ASP A 129 14.45 -9.84 7.31
N ASP A 130 13.71 -9.85 8.43
CA ASP A 130 12.49 -10.64 8.65
C ASP A 130 11.54 -9.93 9.62
N PHE A 131 10.25 -10.28 9.59
CA PHE A 131 9.26 -9.71 10.49
C PHE A 131 9.46 -10.20 11.93
N PRO A 132 9.41 -9.28 12.91
CA PRO A 132 9.33 -9.64 14.32
C PRO A 132 8.19 -10.63 14.62
N ASP A 133 8.40 -11.52 15.59
CA ASP A 133 7.41 -12.56 15.92
C ASP A 133 6.05 -11.98 16.35
N ASP A 134 6.05 -10.86 17.08
CA ASP A 134 4.83 -10.13 17.45
C ASP A 134 4.10 -9.58 16.21
N LEU A 135 4.84 -9.05 15.23
CA LEU A 135 4.25 -8.58 13.97
C LEU A 135 3.64 -9.73 13.17
N LYS A 136 4.33 -10.87 13.08
CA LYS A 136 3.81 -12.08 12.42
C LYS A 136 2.52 -12.56 13.08
N LEU A 137 2.46 -12.56 14.42
CA LEU A 137 1.25 -12.92 15.16
C LEU A 137 0.11 -11.95 14.88
N ASP A 138 0.37 -10.65 14.91
CA ASP A 138 -0.66 -9.63 14.63
C ASP A 138 -1.21 -9.74 13.20
N LEU A 139 -0.35 -10.03 12.22
CA LEU A 139 -0.77 -10.30 10.84
C LEU A 139 -1.63 -11.57 10.74
N LEU A 140 -1.21 -12.66 11.40
CA LEU A 140 -1.98 -13.90 11.43
C LEU A 140 -3.35 -13.70 12.08
N GLU A 141 -3.43 -12.97 13.19
CA GLU A 141 -4.69 -12.65 13.85
C GLU A 141 -5.61 -11.78 12.96
N ALA A 142 -5.05 -10.75 12.32
CA ALA A 142 -5.80 -9.89 11.41
C ALA A 142 -6.41 -10.70 10.25
N MET A 143 -5.62 -11.61 9.66
CA MET A 143 -6.03 -12.44 8.54
C MET A 143 -6.99 -13.58 8.96
N ALA A 144 -6.87 -14.10 10.19
CA ALA A 144 -7.74 -15.16 10.69
C ALA A 144 -9.15 -14.66 11.05
N ARG A 145 -9.28 -13.40 11.49
CA ARG A 145 -10.58 -12.79 11.81
C ARG A 145 -11.51 -12.71 10.59
N ASP A 146 -10.95 -12.60 9.38
CA ASP A 146 -11.68 -12.62 8.11
C ASP A 146 -12.36 -13.97 7.84
N GLN A 147 -11.67 -15.08 8.15
CA GLN A 147 -12.19 -16.44 7.94
C GLN A 147 -13.35 -16.79 8.89
N LEU A 148 -13.43 -16.12 10.04
CA LEU A 148 -14.50 -16.34 11.02
C LEU A 148 -15.75 -15.48 10.77
N SER A 149 -15.65 -14.43 9.94
CA SER A 149 -16.82 -13.61 9.56
C SER A 149 -17.62 -14.19 8.40
N ASP A 150 -17.01 -14.98 7.52
CA ASP A 150 -17.71 -15.61 6.38
C ASP A 150 -18.53 -16.86 6.77
N ASP A 151 -18.20 -17.51 7.89
CA ASP A 151 -18.92 -18.71 8.39
C ASP A 151 -20.16 -18.35 9.25
N GLY A 152 -20.48 -17.06 9.43
CA GLY A 152 -21.52 -16.57 10.33
C GLY A 152 -22.90 -16.30 9.72
N ASP A 153 -23.03 -16.30 8.39
CA ASP A 153 -24.22 -15.81 7.67
C ASP A 153 -25.01 -16.92 6.93
N GLU A 154 -24.84 -18.20 7.28
CA GLU A 154 -25.68 -19.33 6.80
C GLU A 154 -26.81 -19.76 7.77
N GLU A 155 -27.37 -18.85 8.58
CA GLU A 155 -28.67 -19.08 9.23
C GLU A 155 -29.65 -17.91 8.99
N GLY A 156 -30.52 -18.07 7.99
CA GLY A 156 -31.65 -17.19 7.69
C GLY A 156 -32.56 -17.71 6.60
#